data_AF-A0A517RNR0-F1
#
_entry.id   AF-A0A517RNR0-F1
#
_cell.length_a   1.000
_cell.length_b   1.000
_cell.length_c   1.000
_cell.angle_alpha   90.00
_cell.angle_beta   90.00
_cell.angle_gamma   90.00
#
_symmetry.space_group_name_H-M   'P 1'
#
loop_
_entity.id
_entity.type
_entity.pdbx_description
1 polymer ?
#
loop_
_entity_poly.entity_id
_entity_poly.type
_entity_poly.pdbx_seq_one_letter_code
_entity_poly.pdbx_strand_id
1 'polypeptide(L)' 'MSNSLLLANQVNAVVYLIPLLAVISLVYNATRYEIPQVIIQRSIRFFFTAIIIMGGLMTVLALLSWNL' A
#
# COMPACT_ATOMS: atom_id res chain seq x y z
N MET A 1 -23.11 -7.24 16.91
CA MET A 1 -22.30 -8.39 16.43
C MET A 1 -21.96 -8.31 14.94
N SER A 2 -22.56 -7.40 14.16
CA SER A 2 -22.25 -7.16 12.74
C SER A 2 -20.90 -6.45 12.53
N ASN A 3 -20.53 -5.47 13.37
CA ASN A 3 -19.31 -4.67 13.19
C ASN A 3 -18.01 -5.50 13.33
N SER A 4 -17.97 -6.46 14.25
CA SER A 4 -16.82 -7.34 14.45
C SER A 4 -16.62 -8.33 13.29
N LEU A 5 -17.71 -8.82 12.69
CA LEU A 5 -17.66 -9.66 11.47
C LEU A 5 -17.25 -8.85 10.23
N LEU A 6 -17.73 -7.61 10.10
CA LEU A 6 -17.31 -6.68 9.04
C LEU A 6 -15.82 -6.36 9.12
N LEU A 7 -15.30 -6.07 10.32
CA LEU A 7 -13.87 -5.84 10.54
C LEU A 7 -13.05 -7.09 10.22
N ALA A 8 -13.48 -8.28 10.64
CA ALA A 8 -12.78 -9.54 10.33
C ALA A 8 -12.72 -9.82 8.81
N ASN A 9 -13.78 -9.50 8.06
CA ASN A 9 -13.80 -9.66 6.60
C ASN A 9 -12.88 -8.65 5.89
N GLN A 10 -12.78 -7.42 6.40
CA GLN A 10 -11.86 -6.42 5.86
C GLN A 10 -10.38 -6.71 6.19
N VAL A 11 -10.11 -7.31 7.36
CA VAL A 11 -8.75 -7.73 7.74
C VAL A 11 -8.16 -8.66 6.69
N ASN A 12 -8.96 -9.58 6.13
CA ASN A 12 -8.49 -10.49 5.09
C ASN A 12 -7.99 -9.73 3.85
N ALA A 13 -8.69 -8.70 3.40
CA ALA A 13 -8.28 -7.91 2.23
C ALA A 13 -7.00 -7.10 2.50
N VAL A 14 -6.88 -6.45 3.66
CA VAL A 14 -5.74 -5.59 4.01
C VAL A 14 -4.45 -6.39 4.14
N VAL A 15 -4.52 -7.63 4.65
CA VAL A 15 -3.36 -8.53 4.77
C VAL A 15 -2.75 -8.83 3.40
N TYR A 16 -3.55 -8.93 2.33
CA TYR A 16 -3.05 -9.16 0.98
C TYR A 16 -2.56 -7.90 0.26
N LEU A 17 -2.94 -6.70 0.70
CA LEU A 17 -2.52 -5.45 0.05
C LEU A 17 -1.01 -5.19 0.18
N ILE A 18 -0.41 -5.54 1.32
CA ILE A 18 1.03 -5.36 1.56
C ILE A 18 1.89 -6.23 0.62
N PRO A 19 1.71 -7.57 0.58
CA PRO A 19 2.48 -8.41 -0.34
C PRO A 19 2.16 -8.07 -1.80
N LEU A 20 0.91 -7.74 -2.12
CA LEU A 20 0.55 -7.28 -3.46
C LEU A 20 1.37 -6.04 -3.84
N LEU A 21 1.34 -4.98 -3.03
CA LEU A 21 2.07 -3.74 -3.26
C LEU A 21 3.58 -3.97 -3.43
N ALA A 22 4.16 -4.86 -2.61
CA ALA A 22 5.57 -5.24 -2.73
C ALA A 22 5.87 -5.87 -4.10
N VAL A 23 5.02 -6.80 -4.56
CA VAL A 23 5.18 -7.47 -5.86
C VAL A 23 5.03 -6.48 -7.01
N ILE A 24 4.00 -5.62 -7.02
CA ILE A 24 3.83 -4.65 -8.12
C ILE A 24 4.99 -3.65 -8.16
N SER A 25 5.47 -3.19 -6.99
CA SER A 25 6.62 -2.30 -6.88
C SER A 25 7.87 -2.92 -7.51
N LEU A 26 8.08 -4.22 -7.23
CA LEU A 26 9.20 -4.99 -7.77
C LEU A 26 9.07 -5.20 -9.28
N VAL A 27 7.91 -5.69 -9.75
CA VAL A 27 7.65 -5.97 -11.17
C VAL A 27 7.78 -4.70 -12.00
N TYR A 28 7.21 -3.59 -11.54
CA TYR A 28 7.31 -2.31 -12.25
C TYR A 28 8.76 -1.88 -12.45
N ASN A 29 9.60 -1.96 -11.42
CA ASN A 29 11.01 -1.59 -11.55
C ASN A 29 11.84 -2.63 -12.32
N ALA A 30 11.51 -3.91 -12.21
CA ALA A 30 12.17 -4.98 -12.95
C ALA A 30 11.93 -4.88 -14.46
N THR A 31 10.79 -4.35 -14.90
CA THR A 31 10.54 -4.10 -16.33
C THR A 31 11.30 -2.91 -16.90
N ARG A 32 11.82 -2.02 -16.04
CA ARG A 32 12.43 -0.74 -16.47
C ARG A 32 13.94 -0.68 -16.30
N TYR A 33 14.50 -1.44 -15.38
CA TYR A 33 15.91 -1.41 -15.05
C TYR A 33 16.50 -2.82 -15.17
N GLU A 34 17.73 -2.91 -15.65
CA GLU A 34 18.43 -4.19 -15.84
C GLU A 34 19.32 -4.56 -14.65
N ILE A 35 19.76 -3.55 -13.87
CA ILE A 35 20.70 -3.73 -12.76
C ILE A 35 19.93 -4.12 -11.49
N PRO A 36 20.15 -5.31 -10.89
CA PRO A 36 19.38 -5.80 -9.74
C PRO A 36 19.39 -4.86 -8.54
N GLN A 37 20.53 -4.23 -8.25
CA GLN A 37 20.69 -3.28 -7.15
C GLN A 37 19.77 -2.06 -7.34
N VAL A 38 19.67 -1.54 -8.56
CA VAL A 38 18.83 -0.39 -8.91
C VAL A 38 17.35 -0.77 -8.82
N ILE A 39 16.99 -1.98 -9.29
CA ILE A 39 15.62 -2.52 -9.19
C ILE A 39 15.18 -2.53 -7.73
N ILE A 40 15.97 -3.14 -6.84
CA ILE A 40 15.62 -3.29 -5.42
C ILE A 40 15.49 -1.92 -4.74
N GLN A 41 16.47 -1.04 -4.89
CA GLN A 41 16.45 0.29 -4.25
C GLN A 41 15.24 1.12 -4.68
N ARG A 42 14.93 1.13 -5.97
CA ARG A 42 13.78 1.88 -6.50
C ARG A 42 12.45 1.24 -6.13
N SER A 43 12.39 -0.09 -6.08
CA SER A 43 11.19 -0.82 -5.63
C SER A 43 10.86 -0.50 -4.17
N ILE A 44 11.87 -0.51 -3.29
CA ILE A 44 11.69 -0.15 -1.88
C ILE A 44 11.21 1.30 -1.74
N ARG A 45 11.86 2.23 -2.45
CA ARG A 45 11.45 3.64 -2.43
C ARG A 45 10.01 3.81 -2.93
N PHE A 46 9.64 3.15 -4.02
CA PHE A 46 8.29 3.20 -4.59
C PHE A 46 7.25 2.63 -3.62
N PHE A 47 7.54 1.48 -3.02
CA PHE A 47 6.69 0.84 -2.01
C PHE A 47 6.37 1.78 -0.85
N PHE A 48 7.39 2.37 -0.22
CA PHE A 48 7.18 3.30 0.90
C PHE A 48 6.49 4.60 0.47
N THR A 49 6.82 5.12 -0.72
CA THR A 49 6.17 6.32 -1.26
C THR A 49 4.67 6.08 -1.45
N ALA A 50 4.27 4.93 -1.99
CA ALA A 50 2.87 4.56 -2.18
C ALA A 50 2.12 4.45 -0.84
N ILE A 51 2.72 3.79 0.16
CA ILE A 51 2.11 3.67 1.50
C ILE A 51 1.92 5.05 2.13
N ILE A 52 2.94 5.91 2.08
CA ILE A 52 2.89 7.24 2.71
C ILE A 52 1.83 8.11 2.03
N ILE A 53 1.80 8.15 0.69
CA ILE A 53 0.82 8.97 -0.04
C ILE A 53 -0.60 8.45 0.20
N MET A 54 -0.84 7.15 0.03
CA MET A 54 -2.17 6.58 0.20
C MET A 54 -2.64 6.65 1.66
N GLY A 55 -1.76 6.38 2.63
CA GLY A 55 -2.06 6.54 4.05
C GLY A 55 -2.34 7.98 4.43
N GLY A 56 -1.56 8.93 3.90
CA GLY A 56 -1.80 10.36 4.07
C GLY A 56 -3.15 10.80 3.50
N LEU A 57 -3.48 10.41 2.28
CA LEU A 57 -4.77 10.68 1.65
C LEU A 57 -5.93 10.10 2.47
N MET A 58 -5.80 8.87 2.94
CA MET A 58 -6.82 8.24 3.80
C MET A 58 -6.98 8.97 5.12
N THR A 59 -5.88 9.44 5.71
CA THR A 59 -5.92 10.24 6.94
C THR A 59 -6.64 11.57 6.71
N VAL A 60 -6.33 12.27 5.62
CA VAL A 60 -6.98 13.54 5.26
C VAL A 60 -8.48 13.35 5.04
N LEU A 61 -8.86 12.31 4.28
CA LEU A 61 -10.27 12.00 4.02
C LEU A 61 -11.02 11.59 5.31
N ALA A 62 -10.37 10.86 6.21
CA ALA A 62 -10.95 10.51 7.51
C ALA A 62 -11.18 11.74 8.39
N LEU A 63 -10.23 12.69 8.40
CA LEU A 63 -10.38 13.96 9.12
C LEU A 63 -11.53 14.81 8.56
N LEU A 64 -11.62 14.96 7.23
CA LEU A 64 -12.76 15.62 6.58
C LEU A 64 -14.09 14.91 6.90
N SER A 65 -14.09 13.58 6.97
CA SER A 65 -15.29 12.81 7.27
C SER A 65 -15.81 13.02 8.70
N TRP A 66 -14.97 13.43 9.64
CA TRP A 66 -15.35 13.65 11.06
C TRP A 66 -15.90 15.04 11.36
N ASN A 67 -16.33 15.77 10.32
CA ASN A 67 -16.87 17.12 10.44
C ASN A 67 -15.83 18.17 10.83
N LEU A 68 -14.63 18.03 10.25
CA LEU A 68 -13.85 19.17 9.79
C LEU A 68 -14.25 19.50 8.35
#